data_AF-A0A197KHD4-F1
#
_entry.id   AF-A0A197KHD4-F1
#
_cell.length_a   1.000
_cell.length_b   1.000
_cell.length_c   1.000
_cell.angle_alpha   90.00
_cell.angle_beta   90.00
_cell.angle_gamma   90.00
#
_symmetry.space_group_name_H-M   'P 1'
#
loop_
_entity.id
_entity.type
_entity.pdbx_description
1 polymer ?
#
loop_
_entity_poly.entity_id
_entity_poly.type
_entity_poly.pdbx_seq_one_letter_code
_entity_poly.pdbx_strand_id
1 'polypeptide(L)'
;MARKLPWVTVAGAALTATNVFSGVIPLYGLSLMNGGPAWATWSFLLIGLMSIAVTLCLSELASAYPTTAGVHHWVYQLGSAKRRAYLSWMVGWFTIVSAVRIMRDGIDVAIYRFIPLRLFMVALAVALISVMLSLAGIEPSMAQVPFTAAEESRRPERALPKLMLGSTVSSLLIGLPLVIVLNYGIVKTIRGLLDESVPGIKIILSTIGDSTGTVFVAFVLTAIFFAGLMRLSTATRTVYSFARDGGVPHSSYWNHLHPRRKIPQRVSWLVTIACMCCIFPFFWGNSVAFQWISSLGCITANISFIVPLCMRLTHEGSLHFIPGNFNLGRFSKPLHILSIVWLTFLSLALTLPSTIPVTKNNFNYAPVVLAILAIIFAVSWFKARTDFTG
;
A
#
# COMPACT_ATOMS: atom_id res chain seq x y z
N MET A 1 3.50 30.83 7.00
CA MET A 1 3.61 29.58 7.78
C MET A 1 2.45 28.68 7.40
N ALA A 2 2.68 27.39 7.10
CA ALA A 2 1.56 26.46 6.91
C ALA A 2 0.81 26.29 8.24
N ARG A 3 -0.51 26.46 8.23
CA ARG A 3 -1.36 26.32 9.43
C ARG A 3 -1.35 24.85 9.84
N LYS A 4 -0.81 24.53 11.02
CA LYS A 4 -0.87 23.17 11.56
C LYS A 4 -2.33 22.77 11.80
N LEU A 5 -2.76 21.71 11.12
CA LEU A 5 -4.12 21.19 11.12
C LEU A 5 -4.48 20.60 12.49
N PRO A 6 -5.77 20.65 12.86
CA PRO A 6 -6.26 19.94 14.03
C PRO A 6 -6.19 18.42 13.80
N TRP A 7 -6.04 17.67 14.89
CA TRP A 7 -5.85 16.22 14.83
C TRP A 7 -6.97 15.48 14.09
N VAL A 8 -8.22 15.96 14.21
CA VAL A 8 -9.41 15.34 13.58
C VAL A 8 -9.31 15.36 12.06
N THR A 9 -8.89 16.48 11.47
CA THR A 9 -8.73 16.62 10.02
C THR A 9 -7.65 15.66 9.51
N VAL A 10 -6.56 15.54 10.27
CA VAL A 10 -5.47 14.64 9.94
C VAL A 10 -5.88 13.16 10.07
N ALA A 11 -6.65 12.82 11.10
CA ALA A 11 -7.21 11.48 11.25
C ALA A 11 -8.19 11.13 10.12
N GLY A 12 -9.07 12.06 9.73
CA GLY A 12 -9.96 11.88 8.59
C GLY A 12 -9.19 11.62 7.28
N ALA A 13 -8.13 12.38 7.03
CA ALA A 13 -7.26 12.18 5.87
C ALA A 13 -6.57 10.80 5.86
N ALA A 14 -6.10 10.33 7.02
CA ALA A 14 -5.52 8.99 7.19
C ALA A 14 -6.54 7.87 6.91
N LEU A 15 -7.77 8.03 7.38
CA LEU A 15 -8.88 7.10 7.14
C LEU A 15 -9.29 7.06 5.66
N THR A 16 -9.37 8.23 5.02
CA THR A 16 -9.71 8.31 3.59
C THR A 16 -8.64 7.63 2.73
N ALA A 17 -7.36 7.76 3.07
CA ALA A 17 -6.29 7.11 2.31
C ALA A 17 -6.30 5.56 2.42
N THR A 18 -6.62 5.06 3.60
CA THR A 18 -6.69 3.62 3.93
C THR A 18 -8.06 3.00 3.59
N ASN A 19 -8.95 3.72 2.92
CA ASN A 19 -10.31 3.31 2.57
C ASN A 19 -10.48 1.79 2.32
N VAL A 20 -11.17 1.11 3.24
CA VAL A 20 -11.41 -0.35 3.19
C VAL A 20 -12.35 -0.78 2.06
N PHE A 21 -13.22 0.12 1.61
CA PHE A 21 -14.19 -0.18 0.54
C PHE A 21 -13.50 -0.41 -0.81
N SER A 22 -12.33 0.20 -1.08
CA SER A 22 -11.60 -0.02 -2.34
C SER A 22 -11.04 -1.42 -2.48
N GLY A 23 -10.74 -2.10 -1.37
CA GLY A 23 -10.27 -3.48 -1.38
C GLY A 23 -11.43 -4.47 -1.34
N VAL A 24 -12.30 -4.34 -0.34
CA VAL A 24 -13.27 -5.40 -0.01
C VAL A 24 -14.31 -5.59 -1.10
N ILE A 25 -14.97 -4.52 -1.56
CA ILE A 25 -16.11 -4.64 -2.49
C ILE A 25 -15.68 -5.12 -3.88
N PRO A 26 -14.64 -4.55 -4.53
CA PRO A 26 -14.28 -4.94 -5.88
C PRO A 26 -13.71 -6.35 -5.97
N LEU A 27 -13.03 -6.82 -4.93
CA LEU A 27 -12.25 -8.06 -4.95
C LEU A 27 -12.89 -9.17 -4.12
N TYR A 28 -14.07 -8.91 -3.54
CA TYR A 28 -14.85 -9.90 -2.82
C TYR A 28 -15.09 -11.19 -3.63
N GLY A 29 -15.35 -11.05 -4.93
CA GLY A 29 -15.53 -12.19 -5.84
C GLY A 29 -14.34 -13.15 -5.83
N LEU A 30 -13.11 -12.62 -5.79
CA LEU A 30 -11.90 -13.43 -5.71
C LEU A 30 -11.83 -14.20 -4.39
N SER A 31 -12.18 -13.55 -3.28
CA SER A 31 -12.22 -14.20 -1.97
C SER A 31 -13.24 -15.36 -1.94
N LEU A 32 -14.38 -15.19 -2.60
CA LEU A 32 -15.41 -16.23 -2.72
C LEU A 32 -14.97 -17.42 -3.57
N MET A 33 -14.35 -17.17 -4.71
CA MET A 33 -13.93 -18.24 -5.62
C MET A 33 -12.88 -19.17 -4.99
N ASN A 34 -12.09 -18.69 -4.02
CA ASN A 34 -10.95 -19.43 -3.49
C ASN A 34 -11.26 -20.29 -2.27
N GLY A 35 -12.14 -19.81 -1.39
CA GLY A 35 -12.45 -20.53 -0.15
C GLY A 35 -13.82 -20.16 0.42
N GLY A 36 -14.66 -19.51 -0.39
CA GLY A 36 -16.00 -19.12 -0.03
C GLY A 36 -16.08 -18.07 1.09
N PRO A 37 -17.27 -17.90 1.67
CA PRO A 37 -17.55 -16.90 2.70
C PRO A 37 -16.72 -17.09 3.99
N ALA A 38 -16.42 -18.34 4.35
CA ALA A 38 -15.62 -18.67 5.53
C ALA A 38 -14.18 -18.16 5.36
N TRP A 39 -13.55 -18.46 4.22
CA TRP A 39 -12.21 -17.94 3.90
C TRP A 39 -12.17 -16.42 3.88
N ALA A 40 -13.16 -15.77 3.25
CA ALA A 40 -13.25 -14.32 3.20
C ALA A 40 -13.23 -13.67 4.60
N THR A 41 -13.93 -14.28 5.57
CA THR A 41 -14.02 -13.75 6.95
C THR A 41 -12.73 -13.97 7.74
N TRP A 42 -12.25 -15.22 7.78
CA TRP A 42 -11.11 -15.58 8.62
C TRP A 42 -9.80 -15.02 8.10
N SER A 43 -9.63 -14.97 6.78
CA SER A 43 -8.44 -14.37 6.17
C SER A 43 -8.40 -12.86 6.40
N PHE A 44 -9.54 -12.17 6.31
CA PHE A 44 -9.66 -10.74 6.64
C PHE A 44 -9.24 -10.47 8.08
N LEU A 45 -9.71 -11.27 9.03
CA LEU A 45 -9.37 -11.12 10.45
C LEU A 45 -7.89 -11.40 10.72
N LEU A 46 -7.35 -12.51 10.21
CA LEU A 46 -5.95 -12.88 10.37
C LEU A 46 -5.02 -11.79 9.85
N ILE A 47 -5.28 -11.31 8.63
CA ILE A 47 -4.45 -10.27 8.01
C ILE A 47 -4.62 -8.95 8.75
N GLY A 48 -5.82 -8.61 9.20
CA GLY A 48 -6.03 -7.42 10.02
C GLY A 48 -5.23 -7.42 11.31
N LEU A 49 -5.22 -8.54 12.03
CA LEU A 49 -4.44 -8.69 13.26
C LEU A 49 -2.94 -8.62 12.99
N MET A 50 -2.44 -9.30 11.95
CA MET A 50 -1.04 -9.22 11.56
C MET A 50 -0.67 -7.80 11.09
N SER A 51 -1.59 -7.10 10.44
CA SER A 51 -1.35 -5.73 9.97
C SER A 51 -1.28 -4.73 11.10
N ILE A 52 -2.04 -4.94 12.18
CA ILE A 52 -1.90 -4.20 13.43
C ILE A 52 -0.52 -4.45 14.04
N ALA A 53 -0.02 -5.70 14.08
CA ALA A 53 1.31 -6.01 14.60
C ALA A 53 2.43 -5.29 13.83
N VAL A 54 2.36 -5.29 12.49
CA VAL A 54 3.30 -4.54 11.64
C VAL A 54 3.18 -3.03 11.90
N THR A 55 1.95 -2.50 11.93
CA THR A 55 1.70 -1.07 12.14
C THR A 55 2.20 -0.60 13.51
N LEU A 56 2.10 -1.43 14.56
CA LEU A 56 2.66 -1.14 15.89
C LEU A 56 4.18 -0.93 15.83
N CYS A 57 4.90 -1.79 15.10
CA CYS A 57 6.34 -1.67 14.93
C CYS A 57 6.71 -0.41 14.14
N LEU A 58 5.99 -0.15 13.04
CA LEU A 58 6.20 1.07 12.24
C LEU A 58 5.84 2.34 13.02
N SER A 59 4.88 2.27 13.94
CA SER A 59 4.49 3.38 14.81
C SER A 59 5.57 3.73 15.83
N GLU A 60 6.31 2.73 16.34
CA GLU A 60 7.49 2.96 17.20
C GLU A 60 8.56 3.73 16.44
N LEU A 61 8.88 3.29 15.21
CA LEU A 61 9.85 3.97 14.33
C LEU A 61 9.40 5.39 13.93
N ALA A 62 8.11 5.55 13.61
CA ALA A 62 7.51 6.84 13.30
C ALA A 62 7.55 7.83 14.46
N SER A 63 7.43 7.35 15.70
CA SER A 63 7.52 8.19 16.89
C SER A 63 8.96 8.63 17.16
N ALA A 64 9.92 7.73 16.93
CA ALA A 64 11.35 8.01 17.13
C ALA A 64 11.90 8.96 16.05
N TYR A 65 11.47 8.81 14.80
CA TYR A 65 11.92 9.60 13.66
C TYR A 65 10.72 10.22 12.93
N PRO A 66 10.13 11.31 13.47
CA PRO A 66 8.91 11.94 12.98
C PRO A 66 9.18 12.82 11.74
N THR A 67 9.65 12.21 10.66
CA THR A 67 10.03 12.89 9.42
C THR A 67 9.13 12.49 8.25
N THR A 68 8.90 13.42 7.33
CA THR A 68 8.12 13.19 6.09
C THR A 68 8.90 12.50 4.98
N ALA A 69 10.21 12.33 5.15
CA ALA A 69 11.06 11.60 4.21
C ALA A 69 10.72 10.09 4.14
N GLY A 70 9.85 9.58 5.01
CA GLY A 70 9.36 8.21 4.91
C GLY A 70 10.41 7.15 5.27
N VAL A 71 10.19 5.92 4.79
CA VAL A 71 10.93 4.73 5.25
C VAL A 71 12.43 4.72 4.91
N HIS A 72 12.86 5.37 3.82
CA HIS A 72 14.28 5.41 3.47
C HIS A 72 15.09 6.24 4.47
N HIS A 73 14.49 7.31 5.01
CA HIS A 73 15.13 8.12 6.04
C HIS A 73 15.37 7.32 7.33
N TRP A 74 14.40 6.49 7.75
CA TRP A 74 14.60 5.61 8.92
C TRP A 74 15.75 4.65 8.72
N VAL A 75 15.88 4.09 7.52
CA VAL A 75 16.98 3.20 7.15
C VAL A 75 18.32 3.93 7.19
N TYR A 76 18.37 5.20 6.74
CA TYR A 76 19.57 6.00 6.84
C TYR A 76 19.96 6.30 8.30
N GLN A 77 18.98 6.63 9.15
CA GLN A 77 19.21 6.94 10.57
C GLN A 77 19.60 5.71 11.39
N LEU A 78 18.97 4.56 11.12
CA LEU A 78 19.22 3.30 11.82
C LEU A 78 20.48 2.58 11.31
N GLY A 79 21.00 2.96 10.14
CA GLY A 79 22.09 2.24 9.50
C GLY A 79 23.48 2.59 10.01
N SER A 80 24.32 1.57 10.12
CA SER A 80 25.77 1.76 10.29
C SER A 80 26.36 2.64 9.18
N ALA A 81 27.38 3.44 9.54
CA ALA A 81 28.00 4.43 8.66
C ALA A 81 28.41 3.88 7.28
N LYS A 82 28.78 2.59 7.19
CA LYS A 82 29.21 1.94 5.95
C LYS A 82 28.06 1.55 5.02
N ARG A 83 26.87 1.23 5.54
CA ARG A 83 25.76 0.64 4.76
C ARG A 83 24.50 1.50 4.69
N ARG A 84 24.36 2.50 5.56
CA ARG A 84 23.15 3.32 5.68
C ARG A 84 22.70 3.99 4.38
N ALA A 85 23.65 4.53 3.61
CA ALA A 85 23.34 5.28 2.40
C ALA A 85 22.88 4.34 1.27
N TYR A 86 23.56 3.21 1.10
CA TYR A 86 23.17 2.19 0.12
C TYR A 86 21.82 1.55 0.44
N LEU A 87 21.58 1.19 1.70
CA LEU A 87 20.29 0.61 2.11
C LEU A 87 19.15 1.62 1.98
N SER A 88 19.38 2.88 2.36
CA SER A 88 18.39 3.96 2.19
C SER A 88 18.07 4.16 0.71
N TRP A 89 19.08 4.13 -0.17
CA TRP A 89 18.90 4.21 -1.62
C TRP A 89 18.04 3.06 -2.18
N MET A 90 18.34 1.80 -1.81
CA MET A 90 17.51 0.64 -2.20
C MET A 90 16.06 0.81 -1.76
N VAL A 91 15.86 1.15 -0.48
CA VAL A 91 14.54 1.29 0.11
C VAL A 91 13.78 2.46 -0.51
N GLY A 92 14.45 3.57 -0.81
CA GLY A 92 13.86 4.71 -1.51
C GLY A 92 13.27 4.33 -2.86
N TRP A 93 14.04 3.62 -3.69
CA TRP A 93 13.55 3.16 -4.99
C TRP A 93 12.41 2.13 -4.89
N PHE A 94 12.51 1.15 -3.99
CA PHE A 94 11.40 0.22 -3.76
C PHE A 94 10.14 0.93 -3.23
N THR A 95 10.30 1.97 -2.42
CA THR A 95 9.18 2.79 -1.94
C THR A 95 8.54 3.54 -3.10
N ILE A 96 9.32 4.09 -4.05
CA ILE A 96 8.78 4.76 -5.24
C ILE A 96 8.01 3.77 -6.13
N VAL A 97 8.56 2.57 -6.39
CA VAL A 97 7.87 1.53 -7.15
C VAL A 97 6.55 1.15 -6.48
N SER A 98 6.55 1.01 -5.15
CA SER A 98 5.32 0.75 -4.38
C SER A 98 4.33 1.91 -4.46
N ALA A 99 4.79 3.16 -4.44
CA ALA A 99 3.92 4.34 -4.46
C ALA A 99 3.11 4.45 -5.77
N VAL A 100 3.70 4.04 -6.90
CA VAL A 100 3.03 3.96 -8.21
C VAL A 100 1.91 2.90 -8.17
N ARG A 101 2.11 1.79 -7.47
CA ARG A 101 1.09 0.75 -7.27
C ARG A 101 -0.09 1.23 -6.42
N ILE A 102 0.20 1.92 -5.32
CA ILE A 102 -0.82 2.39 -4.36
C ILE A 102 -1.77 3.39 -5.02
N MET A 103 -1.26 4.25 -5.91
CA MET A 103 -2.11 5.18 -6.68
C MET A 103 -3.01 4.46 -7.69
N ARG A 104 -2.52 3.40 -8.33
CA ARG A 104 -3.32 2.57 -9.25
C ARG A 104 -4.56 1.96 -8.58
N ASP A 105 -4.47 1.45 -7.35
CA ASP A 105 -5.62 0.89 -6.62
C ASP A 105 -6.78 1.89 -6.44
N GLY A 106 -6.50 3.19 -6.48
CA GLY A 106 -7.54 4.23 -6.45
C GLY A 106 -8.22 4.45 -7.81
N ILE A 107 -7.55 4.16 -8.92
CA ILE A 107 -8.03 4.42 -10.28
C ILE A 107 -8.79 3.21 -10.84
N ASP A 108 -8.35 1.99 -10.50
CA ASP A 108 -8.94 0.74 -11.00
C ASP A 108 -10.45 0.66 -10.68
N VAL A 109 -10.89 1.08 -9.48
CA VAL A 109 -12.30 0.99 -9.08
C VAL A 109 -13.22 1.98 -9.81
N ALA A 110 -12.69 3.10 -10.29
CA ALA A 110 -13.47 4.09 -11.04
C ALA A 110 -13.82 3.61 -12.46
N ILE A 111 -13.05 2.67 -13.01
CA ILE A 111 -13.08 2.30 -14.43
C ILE A 111 -13.88 1.00 -14.68
N TYR A 112 -14.09 0.15 -13.66
CA TYR A 112 -14.87 -1.10 -13.77
C TYR A 112 -16.34 -0.93 -14.24
N ARG A 113 -16.86 0.30 -14.31
CA ARG A 113 -18.23 0.58 -14.79
C ARG A 113 -18.36 0.61 -16.32
N PHE A 114 -17.28 0.69 -17.10
CA PHE A 114 -17.38 1.12 -18.52
C PHE A 114 -17.11 0.10 -19.64
N ILE A 115 -16.80 -1.17 -19.37
CA ILE A 115 -16.58 -2.13 -20.48
C ILE A 115 -17.11 -3.54 -20.11
N PRO A 116 -18.04 -4.11 -20.90
CA PRO A 116 -18.35 -5.54 -20.82
C PRO A 116 -17.46 -6.32 -21.79
N LEU A 117 -16.71 -7.32 -21.32
CA LEU A 117 -16.65 -8.69 -21.89
C LEU A 117 -15.60 -9.59 -21.20
N ARG A 118 -16.10 -10.69 -20.61
CA ARG A 118 -15.68 -12.10 -20.72
C ARG A 118 -14.16 -12.44 -20.69
N LEU A 119 -13.68 -12.98 -19.56
CA LEU A 119 -13.57 -14.43 -19.35
C LEU A 119 -13.03 -14.73 -17.94
N PHE A 120 -13.91 -15.37 -17.19
CA PHE A 120 -13.82 -15.80 -15.81
C PHE A 120 -13.55 -17.31 -15.81
N MET A 121 -12.30 -17.76 -15.66
CA MET A 121 -11.92 -19.13 -15.27
C MET A 121 -10.45 -19.19 -14.83
N VAL A 122 -10.09 -18.51 -13.74
CA VAL A 122 -8.75 -18.59 -13.13
C VAL A 122 -8.90 -18.49 -11.61
N ALA A 123 -9.38 -19.57 -10.98
CA ALA A 123 -9.46 -19.65 -9.52
C ALA A 123 -8.98 -21.01 -9.04
N LEU A 124 -7.75 -21.02 -8.52
CA LEU A 124 -7.40 -21.89 -7.40
C LEU A 124 -6.15 -21.45 -6.62
N ALA A 125 -5.24 -20.63 -7.16
CA ALA A 125 -4.09 -20.08 -6.40
C ALA A 125 -4.15 -18.55 -6.20
N VAL A 126 -5.36 -18.01 -6.28
CA VAL A 126 -5.76 -16.62 -6.00
C VAL A 126 -5.93 -16.42 -4.47
N ALA A 127 -5.84 -17.49 -3.66
CA ALA A 127 -6.19 -17.48 -2.24
C ALA A 127 -5.32 -16.58 -1.33
N LEU A 128 -4.02 -16.40 -1.61
CA LEU A 128 -3.13 -15.57 -0.76
C LEU A 128 -2.80 -14.21 -1.38
N ILE A 129 -2.65 -14.18 -2.71
CA ILE A 129 -2.36 -12.94 -3.47
C ILE A 129 -3.61 -12.05 -3.56
N SER A 130 -4.78 -12.65 -3.67
CA SER A 130 -6.02 -11.88 -3.90
C SER A 130 -6.75 -11.52 -2.63
N VAL A 131 -6.43 -12.14 -1.50
CA VAL A 131 -6.82 -11.63 -0.19
C VAL A 131 -6.01 -10.37 0.14
N MET A 132 -4.72 -10.32 -0.18
CA MET A 132 -3.90 -9.10 -0.04
C MET A 132 -4.43 -7.95 -0.93
N LEU A 133 -4.79 -8.26 -2.18
CA LEU A 133 -5.42 -7.29 -3.07
C LEU A 133 -6.79 -6.86 -2.52
N SER A 134 -7.61 -7.80 -2.02
CA SER A 134 -8.93 -7.52 -1.38
C SER A 134 -8.86 -6.70 -0.10
N LEU A 135 -7.64 -6.46 0.41
CA LEU A 135 -7.37 -5.78 1.67
C LEU A 135 -6.54 -4.51 1.48
N ALA A 136 -6.61 -3.89 0.30
CA ALA A 136 -5.92 -2.62 -0.02
C ALA A 136 -6.16 -1.49 1.01
N GLY A 137 -7.12 -1.61 1.93
CA GLY A 137 -7.33 -0.68 3.05
C GLY A 137 -6.73 -1.06 4.41
N ILE A 138 -6.22 -2.28 4.57
CA ILE A 138 -5.63 -2.79 5.83
C ILE A 138 -4.14 -3.13 5.66
N GLU A 139 -3.64 -3.17 4.43
CA GLU A 139 -2.22 -3.45 4.17
C GLU A 139 -1.32 -2.51 5.00
N PRO A 140 -0.32 -3.04 5.73
CA PRO A 140 0.54 -2.24 6.60
C PRO A 140 1.25 -1.10 5.87
N SER A 141 1.48 -1.28 4.57
CA SER A 141 2.07 -0.26 3.70
C SER A 141 1.21 0.99 3.57
N MET A 142 -0.10 0.89 3.74
CA MET A 142 -1.02 2.03 3.69
C MET A 142 -0.98 2.87 4.95
N ALA A 143 -0.51 2.30 6.06
CA ALA A 143 -0.24 3.03 7.30
C ALA A 143 0.90 4.05 7.13
N GLN A 144 1.59 4.10 5.98
CA GLN A 144 2.57 5.14 5.68
C GLN A 144 1.97 6.43 5.11
N VAL A 145 0.73 6.40 4.59
CA VAL A 145 0.07 7.60 4.07
C VAL A 145 -0.07 8.72 5.12
N PRO A 146 -0.36 8.42 6.41
CA PRO A 146 -0.33 9.41 7.49
C PRO A 146 1.00 10.17 7.68
N PHE A 147 2.15 9.71 7.14
CA PHE A 147 3.41 10.46 7.23
C PHE A 147 3.32 11.83 6.58
N THR A 148 2.55 11.94 5.50
CA THR A 148 2.31 13.22 4.83
C THR A 148 1.65 14.23 5.76
N ALA A 149 0.87 13.74 6.73
CA ALA A 149 0.21 14.56 7.70
C ALA A 149 1.11 14.91 8.91
N ALA A 150 2.32 14.33 9.03
CA ALA A 150 3.30 14.71 10.05
C ALA A 150 3.67 16.20 9.96
N GLU A 151 3.99 16.66 8.74
CA GLU A 151 4.32 18.05 8.44
C GLU A 151 3.18 19.01 8.78
N GLU A 152 1.95 18.53 8.63
CA GLU A 152 0.73 19.30 8.84
C GLU A 152 0.19 19.17 10.28
N SER A 153 0.73 18.25 11.09
CA SER A 153 0.26 17.94 12.44
C SER A 153 0.86 18.83 13.52
N ARG A 154 0.04 19.18 14.52
CA ARG A 154 0.54 19.69 15.80
C ARG A 154 1.14 18.53 16.61
N ARG A 155 2.47 18.51 16.77
CA ARG A 155 3.27 17.47 17.46
C ARG A 155 3.27 16.10 16.75
N PRO A 156 4.04 15.94 15.65
CA PRO A 156 4.04 14.72 14.85
C PRO A 156 4.47 13.46 15.62
N GLU A 157 5.41 13.58 16.56
CA GLU A 157 5.92 12.48 17.41
C GLU A 157 4.82 11.68 18.14
N ARG A 158 3.73 12.37 18.52
CA ARG A 158 2.57 11.78 19.21
C ARG A 158 1.40 11.51 18.29
N ALA A 159 1.26 12.30 17.23
CA ALA A 159 0.17 12.17 16.28
C ALA A 159 0.36 10.94 15.39
N LEU A 160 1.58 10.74 14.85
CA LEU A 160 1.87 9.69 13.89
C LEU A 160 1.50 8.27 14.38
N PRO A 161 1.94 7.83 15.57
CA PRO A 161 1.58 6.49 16.07
C PRO A 161 0.06 6.29 16.15
N LYS A 162 -0.66 7.31 16.62
CA LYS A 162 -2.12 7.27 16.76
C LYS A 162 -2.83 7.25 15.41
N LEU A 163 -2.30 7.96 14.42
CA LEU A 163 -2.88 8.02 13.08
C LEU A 163 -2.69 6.69 12.36
N MET A 164 -1.48 6.14 12.40
CA MET A 164 -1.14 4.85 11.78
C MET A 164 -1.99 3.73 12.38
N LEU A 165 -1.96 3.59 13.70
CA LEU A 165 -2.75 2.56 14.40
C LEU A 165 -4.25 2.81 14.24
N GLY A 166 -4.67 4.06 14.39
CA GLY A 166 -6.07 4.46 14.26
C GLY A 166 -6.64 4.07 12.90
N SER A 167 -5.92 4.34 11.81
CA SER A 167 -6.35 3.99 10.46
C SER A 167 -6.38 2.48 10.21
N THR A 168 -5.37 1.73 10.66
CA THR A 168 -5.33 0.28 10.47
C THR A 168 -6.43 -0.42 11.27
N VAL A 169 -6.62 -0.02 12.54
CA VAL A 169 -7.66 -0.58 13.42
C VAL A 169 -9.05 -0.22 12.92
N SER A 170 -9.29 1.03 12.50
CA SER A 170 -10.59 1.41 11.94
C SER A 170 -10.90 0.66 10.66
N SER A 171 -9.92 0.39 9.80
CA SER A 171 -10.14 -0.38 8.58
C SER A 171 -10.55 -1.82 8.89
N LEU A 172 -9.96 -2.44 9.92
CA LEU A 172 -10.40 -3.75 10.41
C LEU A 172 -11.82 -3.70 10.99
N LEU A 173 -12.13 -2.70 11.81
CA LEU A 173 -13.44 -2.54 12.46
C LEU A 173 -14.57 -2.20 11.47
N ILE A 174 -14.29 -1.48 10.40
CA ILE A 174 -15.27 -1.14 9.36
C ILE A 174 -15.40 -2.28 8.34
N GLY A 175 -14.28 -2.87 7.93
CA GLY A 175 -14.30 -3.87 6.87
C GLY A 175 -14.76 -5.26 7.33
N LEU A 176 -14.56 -5.64 8.60
CA LEU A 176 -15.04 -6.94 9.09
C LEU A 176 -16.58 -7.04 9.04
N PRO A 177 -17.36 -6.06 9.56
CA PRO A 177 -18.80 -6.03 9.36
C PRO A 177 -19.20 -6.02 7.89
N LEU A 178 -18.47 -5.29 7.03
CA LEU A 178 -18.74 -5.26 5.59
C LEU A 178 -18.59 -6.66 4.97
N VAL A 179 -17.52 -7.40 5.29
CA VAL A 179 -17.33 -8.78 4.83
C VAL A 179 -18.46 -9.68 5.32
N ILE A 180 -18.87 -9.56 6.60
CA ILE A 180 -19.97 -10.34 7.16
C ILE A 180 -21.28 -10.04 6.42
N VAL A 181 -21.60 -8.77 6.18
CA VAL A 181 -22.81 -8.35 5.44
C VAL A 181 -22.78 -8.90 4.01
N LEU A 182 -21.63 -8.84 3.32
CA LEU A 182 -21.48 -9.43 1.99
C LEU A 182 -21.67 -10.96 2.02
N ASN A 183 -21.17 -11.65 3.05
CA ASN A 183 -21.36 -13.10 3.20
C ASN A 183 -22.85 -13.46 3.33
N TYR A 184 -23.59 -12.72 4.15
CA TYR A 184 -25.04 -12.91 4.28
C TYR A 184 -25.79 -12.59 2.99
N GLY A 185 -25.34 -11.57 2.26
CA GLY A 185 -25.92 -11.17 0.98
C GLY A 185 -25.80 -12.25 -0.10
N ILE A 186 -24.76 -13.10 -0.08
CA ILE A 186 -24.60 -14.19 -1.05
C ILE A 186 -25.80 -15.12 -1.08
N VAL A 187 -26.40 -15.41 0.08
CA VAL A 187 -27.56 -16.31 0.21
C VAL A 187 -28.70 -15.85 -0.71
N LYS A 188 -28.83 -14.53 -0.94
CA LYS A 188 -29.85 -13.94 -1.81
C LYS A 188 -29.46 -13.91 -3.30
N THR A 189 -28.21 -14.19 -3.64
CA THR A 189 -27.61 -13.83 -4.94
C THR A 189 -26.81 -14.96 -5.57
N ILE A 190 -26.96 -16.22 -5.15
CA ILE A 190 -26.09 -17.34 -5.60
C ILE A 190 -26.10 -17.56 -7.14
N ARG A 191 -27.22 -17.32 -7.83
CA ARG A 191 -27.33 -17.60 -9.27
C ARG A 191 -26.67 -16.49 -10.10
N GLY A 192 -25.62 -16.85 -10.84
CA GLY A 192 -24.93 -15.94 -11.77
C GLY A 192 -23.97 -14.93 -11.12
N LEU A 193 -23.77 -15.00 -9.80
CA LEU A 193 -22.88 -14.08 -9.07
C LEU A 193 -21.44 -14.13 -9.55
N LEU A 194 -21.00 -15.32 -9.94
CA LEU A 194 -19.64 -15.58 -10.40
C LEU A 194 -19.42 -15.09 -11.84
N ASP A 195 -20.48 -14.90 -12.63
CA ASP A 195 -20.38 -14.37 -13.99
C ASP A 195 -20.29 -12.84 -14.03
N GLU A 196 -20.57 -12.18 -12.91
CA GLU A 196 -20.52 -10.72 -12.78
C GLU A 196 -19.07 -10.22 -12.67
N SER A 197 -18.78 -9.08 -13.32
CA SER A 197 -17.45 -8.47 -13.31
C SER A 197 -17.01 -8.01 -11.91
N VAL A 198 -17.97 -7.60 -11.07
CA VAL A 198 -17.74 -7.18 -9.69
C VAL A 198 -18.81 -7.79 -8.77
N PRO A 199 -18.61 -9.04 -8.31
CA PRO A 199 -19.60 -9.76 -7.51
C PRO A 199 -20.04 -9.03 -6.23
N GLY A 200 -19.13 -8.29 -5.58
CA GLY A 200 -19.44 -7.52 -4.37
C GLY A 200 -20.51 -6.45 -4.60
N ILE A 201 -20.49 -5.76 -5.75
CA ILE A 201 -21.52 -4.76 -6.10
C ILE A 201 -22.87 -5.45 -6.34
N LYS A 202 -22.87 -6.59 -7.05
CA LYS A 202 -24.10 -7.34 -7.32
C LYS A 202 -24.78 -7.79 -6.03
N ILE A 203 -24.01 -8.26 -5.05
CA ILE A 203 -24.52 -8.63 -3.73
C ILE A 203 -25.18 -7.44 -3.04
N ILE A 204 -24.55 -6.26 -3.07
CA ILE A 204 -25.10 -5.04 -2.47
C ILE A 204 -26.44 -4.67 -3.12
N LEU A 205 -26.49 -4.61 -4.46
CA LEU A 205 -27.70 -4.25 -5.21
C LEU A 205 -28.85 -5.23 -4.94
N SER A 206 -28.57 -6.53 -4.95
CA SER A 206 -29.58 -7.57 -4.69
C SER A 206 -30.01 -7.68 -3.22
N THR A 207 -29.19 -7.25 -2.27
CA THR A 207 -29.51 -7.33 -0.84
C THR A 207 -30.35 -6.15 -0.35
N ILE A 208 -30.03 -4.94 -0.81
CA ILE A 208 -30.62 -3.67 -0.32
C ILE A 208 -31.62 -3.07 -1.35
N GLY A 209 -31.66 -3.61 -2.57
CA GLY A 209 -32.50 -3.15 -3.67
C GLY A 209 -31.76 -2.15 -4.59
N ASP A 210 -32.15 -2.12 -5.86
CA ASP A 210 -31.40 -1.42 -6.91
C ASP A 210 -31.27 0.09 -6.67
N SER A 211 -32.32 0.77 -6.21
CA SER A 211 -32.31 2.22 -5.96
C SER A 211 -31.36 2.59 -4.81
N THR A 212 -31.54 1.97 -3.65
CA THR A 212 -30.72 2.24 -2.46
C THR A 212 -29.28 1.74 -2.64
N GLY A 213 -29.12 0.58 -3.27
CA GLY A 213 -27.81 0.02 -3.59
C GLY A 213 -27.03 0.89 -4.57
N THR A 214 -27.68 1.51 -5.56
CA THR A 214 -27.02 2.45 -6.49
C THR A 214 -26.50 3.69 -5.75
N VAL A 215 -27.29 4.25 -4.83
CA VAL A 215 -26.84 5.39 -4.00
C VAL A 215 -25.64 5.01 -3.13
N PHE A 216 -25.67 3.83 -2.51
CA PHE A 216 -24.54 3.32 -1.73
C PHE A 216 -23.29 3.11 -2.57
N VAL A 217 -23.42 2.53 -3.77
CA VAL A 217 -22.30 2.33 -4.70
C VAL A 217 -21.73 3.68 -5.14
N ALA A 218 -22.56 4.68 -5.43
CA ALA A 218 -22.11 6.03 -5.77
C ALA A 218 -21.31 6.68 -4.64
N PHE A 219 -21.75 6.49 -3.38
CA PHE A 219 -21.01 6.93 -2.20
C PHE A 219 -19.64 6.23 -2.09
N VAL A 220 -19.60 4.90 -2.27
CA VAL A 220 -18.36 4.11 -2.26
C VAL A 220 -17.40 4.59 -3.35
N LEU A 221 -17.87 4.78 -4.59
CA LEU A 221 -17.04 5.27 -5.69
C LEU A 221 -16.46 6.65 -5.38
N THR A 222 -17.25 7.54 -4.80
CA THR A 222 -16.81 8.86 -4.34
C THR A 222 -15.69 8.74 -3.29
N ALA A 223 -15.87 7.86 -2.30
CA ALA A 223 -14.85 7.61 -1.28
C ALA A 223 -13.55 7.05 -1.88
N ILE A 224 -13.63 6.22 -2.91
CA ILE A 224 -12.45 5.64 -3.57
C ILE A 224 -11.72 6.69 -4.41
N PHE A 225 -12.45 7.58 -5.09
CA PHE A 225 -11.87 8.72 -5.80
C PHE A 225 -11.02 9.60 -4.87
N PHE A 226 -11.58 9.99 -3.71
CA PHE A 226 -10.85 10.78 -2.72
C PHE A 226 -9.66 10.02 -2.13
N ALA A 227 -9.78 8.70 -1.91
CA ALA A 227 -8.65 7.88 -1.50
C ALA A 227 -7.51 7.90 -2.54
N GLY A 228 -7.86 7.83 -3.83
CA GLY A 228 -6.90 7.95 -4.93
C GLY A 228 -6.16 9.29 -4.93
N LEU A 229 -6.86 10.40 -4.70
CA LEU A 229 -6.23 11.73 -4.60
C LEU A 229 -5.24 11.83 -3.43
N MET A 230 -5.60 11.28 -2.27
CA MET A 230 -4.72 11.23 -1.09
C MET A 230 -3.46 10.40 -1.35
N ARG A 231 -3.60 9.27 -2.05
CA ARG A 231 -2.49 8.41 -2.44
C ARG A 231 -1.56 9.08 -3.45
N LEU A 232 -2.11 9.79 -4.45
CA LEU A 232 -1.31 10.58 -5.39
C LEU A 232 -0.50 11.67 -4.67
N SER A 233 -1.13 12.37 -3.73
CA SER A 233 -0.45 13.40 -2.93
C SER A 233 0.71 12.81 -2.12
N THR A 234 0.50 11.62 -1.55
CA THR A 234 1.53 10.87 -0.82
C THR A 234 2.68 10.44 -1.70
N ALA A 235 2.39 9.78 -2.83
CA ALA A 235 3.40 9.35 -3.78
C ALA A 235 4.25 10.52 -4.28
N THR A 236 3.61 11.66 -4.57
CA THR A 236 4.29 12.90 -4.97
C THR A 236 5.26 13.39 -3.89
N ARG A 237 4.84 13.39 -2.63
CA ARG A 237 5.70 13.82 -1.50
C ARG A 237 6.88 12.89 -1.27
N THR A 238 6.67 11.57 -1.37
CA THR A 238 7.75 10.58 -1.24
C THR A 238 8.78 10.70 -2.35
N VAL A 239 8.34 10.86 -3.61
CA VAL A 239 9.27 11.06 -4.74
C VAL A 239 9.98 12.40 -4.60
N TYR A 240 9.30 13.45 -4.13
CA TYR A 240 9.91 14.75 -3.91
C TYR A 240 10.97 14.73 -2.80
N SER A 241 10.71 14.07 -1.66
CA SER A 241 11.68 13.96 -0.58
C SER A 241 12.91 13.18 -1.03
N PHE A 242 12.70 12.06 -1.74
CA PHE A 242 13.80 11.30 -2.30
C PHE A 242 14.59 12.10 -3.33
N ALA A 243 13.92 12.92 -4.16
CA ALA A 243 14.57 13.80 -5.11
C ALA A 243 15.38 14.92 -4.45
N ARG A 244 14.88 15.48 -3.34
CA ARG A 244 15.59 16.48 -2.54
C ARG A 244 16.91 15.93 -2.01
N ASP A 245 16.92 14.65 -1.64
CA ASP A 245 18.07 13.99 -1.02
C ASP A 245 19.06 13.44 -2.07
N GLY A 246 18.87 13.76 -3.37
CA GLY A 246 19.72 13.32 -4.48
C GLY A 246 19.36 11.93 -5.03
N GLY A 247 18.22 11.38 -4.61
CA GLY A 247 17.76 10.01 -4.89
C GLY A 247 17.37 9.72 -6.35
N VAL A 248 16.97 10.75 -7.10
CA VAL A 248 16.46 10.58 -8.48
C VAL A 248 17.41 11.18 -9.52
N PRO A 249 17.44 10.64 -10.76
CA PRO A 249 18.20 11.25 -11.85
C PRO A 249 17.76 12.70 -12.10
N HIS A 250 18.72 13.60 -12.28
CA HIS A 250 18.47 15.05 -12.41
C HIS A 250 17.68 15.62 -11.21
N SER A 251 18.03 15.21 -9.99
CA SER A 251 17.43 15.63 -8.72
C SER A 251 17.17 17.15 -8.62
N SER A 252 18.09 17.99 -9.14
CA SER A 252 17.96 19.45 -9.17
C SER A 252 16.76 19.97 -9.97
N TYR A 253 16.31 19.24 -10.99
CA TYR A 253 15.11 19.60 -11.74
C TYR A 253 13.83 19.27 -10.98
N TRP A 254 13.83 18.13 -10.28
CA TRP A 254 12.68 17.57 -9.58
C TRP A 254 12.48 18.16 -8.18
N ASN A 255 13.55 18.60 -7.51
CA ASN A 255 13.48 19.17 -6.15
C ASN A 255 12.91 20.61 -6.10
N HIS A 256 12.39 21.12 -7.22
CA HIS A 256 11.85 22.47 -7.35
C HIS A 256 10.41 22.59 -6.84
N LEU A 257 10.16 23.56 -5.95
CA LEU A 257 8.82 23.92 -5.47
C LEU A 257 8.27 25.14 -6.21
N HIS A 258 6.98 25.11 -6.57
CA HIS A 258 6.34 26.25 -7.22
C HIS A 258 6.34 27.49 -6.29
N PRO A 259 6.83 28.67 -6.73
CA PRO A 259 7.08 29.84 -5.87
C PRO A 259 5.86 30.31 -5.06
N ARG A 260 4.67 30.30 -5.68
CA ARG A 260 3.42 30.77 -5.04
C ARG A 260 2.66 29.70 -4.26
N ARG A 261 2.76 28.43 -4.69
CA ARG A 261 1.88 27.35 -4.21
C ARG A 261 2.61 26.40 -3.24
N LYS A 262 3.95 26.44 -3.22
CA LYS A 262 4.81 25.58 -2.39
C LYS A 262 4.52 24.08 -2.55
N ILE A 263 4.08 23.68 -3.74
CA ILE A 263 3.83 22.29 -4.13
C ILE A 263 4.86 21.86 -5.20
N PRO A 264 5.34 20.60 -5.17
CA PRO A 264 6.26 20.06 -6.15
C PRO A 264 5.53 19.63 -7.42
N GLN A 265 5.09 20.60 -8.22
CA GLN A 265 4.23 20.37 -9.39
C GLN A 265 4.87 19.46 -10.45
N ARG A 266 6.18 19.58 -10.69
CA ARG A 266 6.91 18.75 -11.66
C ARG A 266 6.88 17.26 -11.27
N VAL A 267 7.12 16.97 -10.00
CA VAL A 267 7.06 15.61 -9.45
C VAL A 267 5.63 15.08 -9.51
N SER A 268 4.63 15.92 -9.22
CA SER A 268 3.22 15.52 -9.27
C SER A 268 2.82 15.02 -10.67
N TRP A 269 3.24 15.74 -11.73
CA TRP A 269 3.01 15.30 -13.11
C TRP A 269 3.76 14.01 -13.45
N LEU A 270 5.04 13.90 -13.04
CA LEU A 270 5.84 12.68 -13.25
C LEU A 270 5.14 11.45 -12.65
N VAL A 271 4.72 11.53 -11.38
CA VAL A 271 4.02 10.44 -10.70
C VAL A 271 2.70 10.11 -11.39
N THR A 272 1.93 11.13 -11.77
CA THR A 272 0.65 10.94 -12.46
C THR A 272 0.83 10.22 -13.79
N ILE A 273 1.78 10.65 -14.63
CA ILE A 273 2.07 10.04 -15.93
C ILE A 273 2.57 8.60 -15.75
N ALA A 274 3.49 8.37 -14.82
CA ALA A 274 3.99 7.03 -14.52
C ALA A 274 2.85 6.07 -14.14
N CYS A 275 1.90 6.53 -13.32
CA CYS A 275 0.73 5.73 -12.94
C CYS A 275 -0.18 5.45 -14.13
N MET A 276 -0.44 6.44 -15.01
CA MET A 276 -1.22 6.23 -16.23
C MET A 276 -0.57 5.19 -17.15
N CYS A 277 0.75 5.24 -17.31
CA CYS A 277 1.49 4.24 -18.07
C CYS A 277 1.38 2.83 -17.48
N CYS A 278 1.38 2.69 -16.15
CA CYS A 278 1.20 1.39 -15.49
C CYS A 278 -0.22 0.82 -15.63
N ILE A 279 -1.23 1.67 -15.87
CA ILE A 279 -2.62 1.25 -16.11
C ILE A 279 -2.84 0.88 -17.59
N PHE A 280 -2.08 1.48 -18.51
CA PHE A 280 -2.26 1.32 -19.96
C PHE A 280 -2.38 -0.14 -20.45
N PRO A 281 -1.57 -1.12 -19.98
CA PRO A 281 -1.71 -2.52 -20.41
C PRO A 281 -3.08 -3.15 -20.12
N PHE A 282 -3.82 -2.65 -19.12
CA PHE A 282 -5.17 -3.09 -18.79
C PHE A 282 -6.16 -2.78 -19.93
N PHE A 283 -6.07 -1.58 -20.51
CA PHE A 283 -6.97 -1.16 -21.59
C PHE A 283 -6.79 -1.97 -22.87
N TRP A 284 -5.64 -2.63 -23.05
CA TRP A 284 -5.38 -3.56 -24.15
C TRP A 284 -5.70 -5.02 -23.83
N GLY A 285 -6.41 -5.30 -22.73
CA GLY A 285 -6.84 -6.65 -22.38
C GLY A 285 -5.72 -7.57 -21.90
N ASN A 286 -4.54 -7.03 -21.56
CA ASN A 286 -3.44 -7.82 -21.01
C ASN A 286 -3.59 -7.98 -19.49
N SER A 287 -4.46 -8.91 -19.10
CA SER A 287 -4.72 -9.25 -17.69
C SER A 287 -3.49 -9.80 -16.96
N VAL A 288 -2.56 -10.44 -17.70
CA VAL A 288 -1.30 -10.96 -17.16
C VAL A 288 -0.42 -9.82 -16.70
N ALA A 289 -0.22 -8.81 -17.56
CA ALA A 289 0.52 -7.58 -17.22
C ALA A 289 -0.05 -6.90 -15.99
N PHE A 290 -1.36 -6.73 -15.97
CA PHE A 290 -2.07 -6.13 -14.85
C PHE A 290 -1.83 -6.88 -13.52
N GLN A 291 -1.85 -8.20 -13.55
CA GLN A 291 -1.70 -9.04 -12.35
C GLN A 291 -0.28 -9.00 -11.78
N TRP A 292 0.76 -9.16 -12.59
CA TRP A 292 2.13 -9.17 -12.05
C TRP A 292 2.62 -7.77 -11.65
N ILE A 293 2.14 -6.70 -12.30
CA ILE A 293 2.40 -5.32 -11.85
C ILE A 293 1.78 -5.10 -10.47
N SER A 294 0.60 -5.68 -10.21
CA SER A 294 -0.01 -5.61 -8.88
C SER A 294 0.86 -6.25 -7.81
N SER A 295 1.26 -7.51 -8.05
CA SER A 295 2.09 -8.28 -7.13
C SER A 295 3.44 -7.62 -6.88
N LEU A 296 4.08 -7.08 -7.94
CA LEU A 296 5.36 -6.37 -7.83
C LEU A 296 5.30 -5.18 -6.86
N GLY A 297 4.22 -4.39 -6.94
CA GLY A 297 4.02 -3.25 -6.06
C GLY A 297 3.86 -3.63 -4.59
N CYS A 298 3.13 -4.70 -4.28
CA CYS A 298 2.99 -5.20 -2.91
C CYS A 298 4.31 -5.79 -2.39
N ILE A 299 5.05 -6.54 -3.22
CA ILE A 299 6.35 -7.10 -2.83
C ILE A 299 7.36 -5.97 -2.52
N THR A 300 7.44 -4.95 -3.38
CA THR A 300 8.34 -3.81 -3.15
C THR A 300 7.94 -2.97 -1.94
N ALA A 301 6.64 -2.83 -1.65
CA ALA A 301 6.14 -2.23 -0.42
C ALA A 301 6.61 -3.02 0.81
N ASN A 302 6.39 -4.34 0.82
CA ASN A 302 6.80 -5.21 1.93
C ASN A 302 8.31 -5.16 2.17
N ILE A 303 9.12 -5.26 1.13
CA ILE A 303 10.59 -5.17 1.22
C ILE A 303 11.02 -3.82 1.83
N SER A 304 10.37 -2.72 1.43
CA SER A 304 10.67 -1.38 1.95
C SER A 304 10.45 -1.25 3.46
N PHE A 305 9.53 -2.03 4.05
CA PHE A 305 9.32 -2.08 5.50
C PHE A 305 10.14 -3.15 6.22
N ILE A 306 10.43 -4.28 5.56
CA ILE A 306 11.27 -5.33 6.15
C ILE A 306 12.65 -4.76 6.52
N VAL A 307 13.26 -3.94 5.65
CA VAL A 307 14.60 -3.39 5.89
C VAL A 307 14.68 -2.57 7.19
N PRO A 308 13.88 -1.50 7.43
CA PRO A 308 13.95 -0.76 8.69
C PRO A 308 13.57 -1.62 9.92
N LEU A 309 12.64 -2.58 9.78
CA LEU A 309 12.31 -3.51 10.87
C LEU A 309 13.50 -4.41 11.24
N CYS A 310 14.22 -4.94 10.25
CA CYS A 310 15.46 -5.71 10.46
C CYS A 310 16.57 -4.84 11.07
N MET A 311 16.68 -3.58 10.65
CA MET A 311 17.68 -2.65 11.18
C MET A 311 17.42 -2.32 12.64
N ARG A 312 16.16 -2.20 13.05
CA ARG A 312 15.76 -2.01 14.45
C ARG A 312 16.15 -3.18 15.36
N LEU A 313 16.22 -4.42 14.83
CA LEU A 313 16.67 -5.60 15.57
C LEU A 313 18.20 -5.76 15.59
N THR A 314 18.88 -5.37 14.51
CA THR A 314 20.32 -5.60 14.33
C THR A 314 21.20 -4.49 14.93
N HIS A 315 20.68 -3.27 15.09
CA HIS A 315 21.43 -2.12 15.59
C HIS A 315 21.11 -1.74 17.04
N GLU A 316 20.74 -2.69 17.91
CA GLU A 316 20.65 -2.43 19.37
C GLU A 316 22.00 -2.01 20.01
N GLY A 317 23.11 -2.01 19.27
CA GLY A 317 24.45 -1.84 19.83
C GLY A 317 25.38 -0.76 19.25
N SER A 318 25.00 0.09 18.28
CA SER A 318 26.03 1.02 17.71
C SER A 318 25.66 2.47 17.38
N LEU A 319 24.44 2.94 17.64
CA LEU A 319 24.06 4.35 17.75
C LEU A 319 22.78 4.37 18.59
N HIS A 320 22.72 5.07 19.72
CA HIS A 320 21.60 5.02 20.66
C HIS A 320 20.26 5.28 19.93
N PHE A 321 19.45 4.22 19.72
CA PHE A 321 18.04 4.38 19.36
C PHE A 321 17.37 5.13 20.52
N ILE A 322 17.04 6.39 20.30
CA ILE A 322 16.32 7.19 21.27
C ILE A 322 14.85 6.86 21.07
N PRO A 323 14.20 6.14 22.01
CA PRO A 323 12.81 5.79 21.87
C PRO A 323 11.96 7.07 21.78
N GLY A 324 11.08 7.11 20.78
CA GLY A 324 10.09 8.17 20.67
C GLY A 324 9.04 8.10 21.78
N ASN A 325 8.08 9.03 21.75
CA ASN A 325 6.97 9.07 22.71
C ASN A 325 6.12 7.77 22.74
N PHE A 326 6.08 7.02 21.65
CA PHE A 326 5.44 5.71 21.56
C PHE A 326 6.52 4.63 21.45
N ASN A 327 6.49 3.67 22.38
CA ASN A 327 7.44 2.56 22.46
C ASN A 327 6.72 1.28 22.89
N LEU A 328 7.04 0.16 22.25
CA LEU A 328 6.49 -1.17 22.54
C LEU A 328 7.16 -1.86 23.73
N GLY A 329 8.29 -1.31 24.21
CA GLY A 329 9.03 -1.83 25.36
C GLY A 329 9.46 -3.28 25.14
N ARG A 330 9.09 -4.16 26.08
CA ARG A 330 9.44 -5.59 26.06
C ARG A 330 8.87 -6.34 24.85
N PHE A 331 7.77 -5.85 24.28
CA PHE A 331 7.15 -6.45 23.11
C PHE A 331 7.74 -5.97 21.78
N SER A 332 8.68 -5.02 21.80
CA SER A 332 9.29 -4.49 20.57
C SER A 332 9.97 -5.61 19.76
N LYS A 333 10.90 -6.37 20.35
CA LYS A 333 11.60 -7.48 19.68
C LYS A 333 10.66 -8.54 19.08
N PRO A 334 9.75 -9.18 19.86
CA PRO A 334 8.92 -10.24 19.32
C PRO A 334 7.96 -9.74 18.22
N LEU A 335 7.41 -8.52 18.35
CA LEU A 335 6.55 -7.95 17.32
C LEU A 335 7.30 -7.62 16.04
N HIS A 336 8.55 -7.14 16.13
CA HIS A 336 9.40 -6.91 14.96
C HIS A 336 9.72 -8.22 14.23
N ILE A 337 10.10 -9.27 14.97
CA ILE A 337 10.37 -10.60 14.40
C ILE A 337 9.10 -11.14 13.72
N LEU A 338 7.96 -11.09 14.41
CA LEU A 338 6.66 -11.51 13.85
C LEU A 338 6.33 -10.75 12.57
N SER A 339 6.52 -9.43 12.57
CA SER A 339 6.26 -8.56 11.42
C SER A 339 7.16 -8.87 10.23
N ILE A 340 8.46 -9.13 10.47
CA ILE A 340 9.42 -9.50 9.42
C ILE A 340 9.04 -10.85 8.81
N VAL A 341 8.75 -11.85 9.64
CA VAL A 341 8.34 -13.18 9.18
C VAL A 341 7.05 -13.08 8.36
N TRP A 342 6.07 -12.32 8.85
CA TRP A 342 4.80 -12.12 8.17
C TRP A 342 4.97 -11.42 6.81
N LEU A 343 5.67 -10.29 6.76
CA LEU A 343 5.90 -9.56 5.50
C LEU A 343 6.75 -10.37 4.51
N THR A 344 7.69 -11.19 5.00
CA THR A 344 8.48 -12.10 4.16
C THR A 344 7.62 -13.20 3.58
N PHE A 345 6.79 -13.84 4.41
CA PHE A 345 5.82 -14.84 3.99
C PHE A 345 4.87 -14.27 2.91
N LEU A 346 4.33 -13.07 3.13
CA LEU A 346 3.47 -12.39 2.14
C LEU A 346 4.22 -12.13 0.84
N SER A 347 5.46 -11.63 0.91
CA SER A 347 6.27 -11.36 -0.27
C SER A 347 6.53 -12.63 -1.09
N LEU A 348 6.84 -13.74 -0.43
CA LEU A 348 7.02 -15.03 -1.10
C LEU A 348 5.70 -15.54 -1.70
N ALA A 349 4.60 -15.47 -0.95
CA ALA A 349 3.29 -15.87 -1.44
C ALA A 349 2.88 -15.08 -2.70
N LEU A 350 3.23 -13.78 -2.77
CA LEU A 350 3.00 -12.92 -3.93
C LEU A 350 3.83 -13.24 -5.17
N THR A 351 4.88 -14.07 -5.04
CA THR A 351 5.69 -14.54 -6.18
C THR A 351 5.18 -15.83 -6.79
N LEU A 352 4.32 -16.56 -6.07
CA LEU A 352 3.82 -17.86 -6.54
C LEU A 352 2.89 -17.67 -7.76
N PRO A 353 2.89 -18.63 -8.71
CA PRO A 353 1.98 -18.62 -9.84
C PRO A 353 0.54 -18.82 -9.36
N SER A 354 -0.42 -18.13 -9.99
CA SER A 354 -1.84 -18.14 -9.59
C SER A 354 -2.62 -19.37 -10.08
N THR A 355 -2.07 -20.13 -11.03
CA THR A 355 -2.67 -21.35 -11.57
C THR A 355 -1.61 -22.34 -12.02
N ILE A 356 -1.92 -23.62 -11.85
CA ILE A 356 -1.17 -24.74 -12.38
C ILE A 356 -2.08 -25.43 -13.42
N PRO A 357 -1.59 -25.78 -14.62
CA PRO A 357 -0.21 -25.64 -15.09
C PRO A 357 0.18 -24.19 -15.45
N VAL A 358 1.46 -23.88 -15.27
CA VAL A 358 2.03 -22.56 -15.56
C VAL A 358 2.24 -22.43 -17.07
N THR A 359 1.66 -21.40 -17.67
CA THR A 359 1.78 -21.05 -19.09
C THR A 359 2.30 -19.62 -19.22
N LYS A 360 2.75 -19.23 -20.42
CA LYS A 360 3.17 -17.85 -20.69
C LYS A 360 2.06 -16.83 -20.40
N ASN A 361 0.80 -17.24 -20.49
CA ASN A 361 -0.37 -16.41 -20.30
C ASN A 361 -0.90 -16.39 -18.84
N ASN A 362 -0.19 -17.02 -17.88
CA ASN A 362 -0.55 -16.95 -16.47
C ASN A 362 0.67 -16.83 -15.53
N PHE A 363 1.87 -16.73 -16.09
CA PHE A 363 3.09 -16.61 -15.31
C PHE A 363 3.15 -15.26 -14.59
N ASN A 364 3.46 -15.32 -13.30
CA ASN A 364 3.66 -14.12 -12.50
C ASN A 364 5.09 -13.60 -12.73
N TYR A 365 5.23 -12.56 -13.55
CA TYR A 365 6.54 -11.96 -13.88
C TYR A 365 7.11 -11.08 -12.76
N ALA A 366 6.40 -10.86 -11.65
CA ALA A 366 6.83 -10.00 -10.55
C ALA A 366 8.23 -10.32 -9.99
N PRO A 367 8.59 -11.57 -9.63
CA PRO A 367 9.93 -11.89 -9.14
C PRO A 367 11.05 -11.61 -10.15
N VAL A 368 10.80 -11.85 -11.44
CA VAL A 368 11.77 -11.60 -12.52
C VAL A 368 12.02 -10.09 -12.65
N VAL A 369 10.94 -9.30 -12.72
CA VAL A 369 11.03 -7.84 -12.82
C VAL A 369 11.64 -7.25 -11.55
N LEU A 370 11.31 -7.79 -10.37
CA LEU A 370 11.92 -7.38 -9.10
C LEU A 370 13.44 -7.58 -9.12
N ALA A 371 13.93 -8.74 -9.59
CA ALA A 371 15.36 -9.00 -9.70
C ALA A 371 16.06 -8.01 -10.65
N ILE A 372 15.43 -7.73 -11.80
CA ILE A 372 15.93 -6.73 -12.76
C ILE A 372 15.99 -5.33 -12.12
N LEU A 373 14.92 -4.91 -11.44
CA LEU A 373 14.86 -3.62 -10.76
C LEU A 373 15.90 -3.53 -9.64
N ALA A 374 16.07 -4.58 -8.83
CA ALA A 374 17.09 -4.63 -7.78
C ALA A 374 18.51 -4.45 -8.36
N ILE A 375 18.81 -5.10 -9.49
CA ILE A 375 20.09 -4.92 -10.20
C ILE A 375 20.22 -3.50 -10.72
N ILE A 376 19.20 -2.95 -11.38
CA ILE A 376 19.21 -1.57 -11.91
C ILE A 376 19.47 -0.58 -10.77
N PHE A 377 18.76 -0.71 -9.66
CA PHE A 377 18.94 0.16 -8.50
C PHE A 377 20.35 0.00 -7.94
N ALA A 378 20.86 -1.22 -7.81
CA ALA A 378 22.18 -1.50 -7.26
C ALA A 378 23.30 -0.94 -8.15
N VAL A 379 23.14 -1.01 -9.47
CA VAL A 379 24.08 -0.42 -10.43
C VAL A 379 23.99 1.11 -10.41
N SER A 380 22.77 1.67 -10.35
CA SER A 380 22.56 3.12 -10.32
C SER A 380 23.18 3.79 -9.08
N TRP A 381 23.31 3.05 -7.97
CA TRP A 381 23.98 3.51 -6.75
C TRP A 381 25.42 3.99 -7.00
N PHE A 382 26.17 3.30 -7.87
CA PHE A 382 27.57 3.69 -8.13
C PHE A 382 27.71 5.09 -8.71
N LYS A 383 26.71 5.55 -9.45
CA LYS A 383 26.64 6.92 -9.97
C LYS A 383 26.11 7.91 -8.93
N ALA A 384 25.16 7.48 -8.10
CA ALA A 384 24.49 8.37 -7.15
C ALA A 384 25.21 8.53 -5.80
N ARG A 385 26.17 7.65 -5.46
CA ARG A 385 26.84 7.63 -4.16
C ARG A 385 27.54 8.94 -3.74
N THR A 386 27.87 9.82 -4.69
CA THR A 386 28.50 11.12 -4.42
C THR A 386 27.47 12.20 -4.11
N ASP A 387 26.27 12.07 -4.66
CA ASP A 387 25.25 13.12 -4.65
C ASP A 387 24.13 12.81 -3.64
N PHE A 388 23.97 11.54 -3.26
CA PHE A 388 22.93 11.08 -2.33
C PHE A 388 23.31 11.40 -0.89
N THR A 389 22.45 12.16 -0.21
CA THR A 389 22.72 12.70 1.13
C THR A 389 22.03 11.92 2.26
N GLY A 390 20.95 11.18 1.95
CA GLY A 390 20.32 10.22 2.86
C GLY A 390 19.00 10.62 3.47
#